data_AF-A0A3E2TJC9-F1
#
_entry.id   AF-A0A3E2TJC9-F1
#
_cell.length_a   1.000
_cell.length_b   1.000
_cell.length_c   1.000
_cell.angle_alpha   90.00
_cell.angle_beta   90.00
_cell.angle_gamma   90.00
#
_symmetry.space_group_name_H-M   'P 1'
#
loop_
_entity.id
_entity.type
_entity.pdbx_description
1 polymer ?
#
loop_
_entity_poly.entity_id
_entity_poly.type
_entity_poly.pdbx_seq_one_letter_code
_entity_poly.pdbx_strand_id
1 'polypeptide(L)' 'MKTLKLLLLGISMFFTGIISFAILVGAAVVSPLTMDSSNYFIDIWKLHGVTPIAIVFFLLGVFGLIIAFIGFLQKVK' A
#
# COMPACT_ATOMS: atom_id res chain seq x y z
N MET A 1 7.57 -26.62 -0.72
CA MET A 1 7.24 -25.69 -1.83
C MET A 1 6.07 -24.75 -1.54
N LYS A 2 4.98 -25.18 -0.86
CA LYS A 2 3.82 -24.30 -0.60
C LYS A 2 4.13 -23.13 0.33
N THR A 3 4.88 -23.37 1.40
CA THR A 3 5.28 -22.34 2.39
C THR A 3 6.12 -21.22 1.78
N LEU A 4 7.13 -21.57 0.98
CA LEU A 4 7.99 -20.58 0.31
C LEU A 4 7.21 -19.72 -0.68
N LYS A 5 6.26 -20.32 -1.42
CA LYS A 5 5.38 -19.59 -2.34
C LYS A 5 4.46 -18.62 -1.60
N LEU A 6 3.94 -19.01 -0.43
CA LEU A 6 3.07 -18.17 0.40
C LEU A 6 3.83 -16.98 0.98
N LEU A 7 5.05 -17.21 1.47
CA LEU A 7 5.96 -16.16 1.92
C LEU A 7 6.26 -15.15 0.81
N LEU A 8 6.65 -15.64 -0.37
CA LEU A 8 6.93 -14.80 -1.54
C LEU A 8 5.71 -14.00 -1.97
N LEU A 9 4.54 -14.62 -2.04
CA LEU A 9 3.28 -13.94 -2.36
C LEU A 9 3.00 -12.79 -1.38
N GLY A 10 3.10 -13.05 -0.07
CA GLY A 10 2.87 -12.03 0.96
C GLY A 10 3.85 -10.86 0.84
N ILE A 11 5.15 -11.15 0.64
CA ILE A 11 6.17 -10.13 0.45
C ILE A 11 5.89 -9.30 -0.82
N SER A 12 5.56 -9.94 -1.94
CA SER A 12 5.23 -9.23 -3.18
C SER A 12 4.01 -8.33 -3.02
N MET A 13 2.92 -8.84 -2.42
CA MET A 13 1.72 -8.06 -2.15
C MET A 13 2.01 -6.87 -1.22
N PHE A 14 2.83 -7.09 -0.18
CA PHE A 14 3.23 -6.04 0.74
C PHE A 14 3.97 -4.90 0.04
N PHE A 15 5.01 -5.23 -0.73
CA PHE A 15 5.80 -4.23 -1.45
C PHE A 15 4.96 -3.52 -2.51
N THR A 16 4.16 -4.24 -3.29
CA THR A 16 3.25 -3.61 -4.26
C THR A 16 2.28 -2.65 -3.57
N GLY A 17 1.63 -3.08 -2.48
CA GLY A 17 0.69 -2.23 -1.74
C GLY A 17 1.34 -0.98 -1.16
N ILE A 18 2.45 -1.13 -0.43
CA ILE A 18 3.11 0.01 0.21
C ILE A 18 3.76 0.96 -0.79
N ILE A 19 4.42 0.45 -1.85
CA ILE A 19 5.05 1.32 -2.85
C ILE A 19 3.98 2.13 -3.59
N SER A 20 2.89 1.49 -4.04
CA SER A 20 1.79 2.18 -4.69
C SER A 20 1.12 3.21 -3.77
N PHE A 21 0.93 2.88 -2.50
CA PHE A 21 0.41 3.83 -1.51
C PHE A 21 1.35 5.01 -1.29
N ALA A 22 2.65 4.77 -1.15
CA ALA A 22 3.66 5.82 -0.97
C ALA A 22 3.71 6.78 -2.18
N ILE A 23 3.57 6.25 -3.40
CA ILE A 23 3.48 7.08 -4.62
C ILE A 23 2.25 7.99 -4.58
N LEU A 24 1.08 7.48 -4.16
CA LEU A 24 -0.13 8.29 -4.02
C LEU A 24 0.01 9.37 -2.95
N VAL A 25 0.69 9.08 -1.85
CA VAL A 25 0.99 10.07 -0.81
C VAL A 25 1.93 11.13 -1.36
N GLY A 26 3.02 10.73 -2.02
CA GLY A 26 3.98 11.65 -2.62
C GLY A 26 3.32 12.56 -3.67
N ALA A 27 2.50 12.00 -4.56
CA ALA A 27 1.74 12.77 -5.55
C ALA A 27 0.81 13.79 -4.89
N ALA A 28 0.13 13.42 -3.80
CA ALA A 28 -0.73 14.35 -3.08
C ALA A 28 0.06 15.41 -2.31
N VAL A 29 1.23 15.10 -1.74
CA VAL A 29 2.07 16.10 -1.06
C VAL A 29 2.65 17.13 -2.03
N VAL A 30 2.88 16.77 -3.30
CA VAL A 30 3.39 17.70 -4.32
C VAL A 30 2.27 18.55 -4.93
N SER A 31 1.02 18.08 -4.93
CA SER A 31 -0.10 18.80 -5.56
C SER A 31 -0.38 20.21 -5.03
N PRO A 32 -0.20 20.55 -3.73
CA PRO A 32 -0.32 21.92 -3.23
C PRO A 32 0.73 22.88 -3.81
N LEU A 33 1.88 22.36 -4.23
CA LEU A 33 2.94 23.17 -4.85
C LEU A 33 2.59 23.55 -6.30
N THR A 34 1.64 22.84 -6.93
CA THR A 34 1.23 23.05 -8.32
C THR A 34 -0.18 23.62 -8.46
N MET A 35 -1.02 23.46 -7.44
CA MET A 35 -2.38 24.00 -7.36
C MET A 35 -2.63 24.46 -5.92
N ASP A 36 -3.03 25.72 -5.72
CA ASP A 36 -3.44 26.29 -4.41
C ASP A 36 -4.52 25.41 -3.76
N SER A 37 -4.12 24.38 -3.04
CA SER A 37 -4.97 23.29 -2.56
C SER A 37 -4.56 22.89 -1.15
N SER A 38 -5.44 22.15 -0.46
CA SER A 38 -5.26 21.76 0.95
C SER A 38 -3.89 21.12 1.21
N ASN A 39 -3.24 21.49 2.31
CA ASN A 39 -1.99 20.86 2.76
C ASN A 39 -2.17 19.40 3.21
N TYR A 40 -3.41 18.92 3.31
CA TYR A 40 -3.71 17.54 3.70
C TYR A 40 -3.91 16.64 2.47
N PHE A 41 -3.06 15.62 2.36
CA PHE A 41 -3.11 14.65 1.26
C PHE A 41 -4.48 13.96 1.10
N ILE A 42 -5.22 13.78 2.20
CA ILE A 42 -6.56 13.17 2.21
C ILE A 42 -7.55 14.03 1.42
N ASP A 43 -7.49 15.36 1.52
CA ASP A 43 -8.40 16.25 0.82
C ASP A 43 -8.12 16.24 -0.68
N ILE A 44 -6.85 16.16 -1.06
CA ILE A 44 -6.41 16.06 -2.46
C ILE A 44 -6.87 14.74 -3.08
N TRP A 45 -6.77 13.64 -2.32
CA TRP A 45 -7.30 12.34 -2.74
C TRP A 45 -8.81 12.32 -2.87
N LYS A 46 -9.54 13.08 -2.04
CA LYS A 46 -10.99 13.25 -2.19
C LYS A 46 -11.32 14.07 -3.43
N LEU A 47 -10.60 15.18 -3.65
CA LEU A 47 -10.78 16.06 -4.81
C LEU A 47 -10.60 15.30 -6.13
N HIS A 48 -9.59 14.43 -6.21
CA HIS A 48 -9.27 13.66 -7.41
C HIS A 48 -9.93 12.26 -7.44
N GLY A 49 -10.77 11.92 -6.46
CA GLY A 49 -11.46 10.63 -6.40
C GLY A 49 -10.54 9.41 -6.20
N VAL A 50 -9.29 9.61 -5.77
CA VAL A 50 -8.26 8.54 -5.62
C VAL A 50 -8.34 7.84 -4.26
N THR A 51 -9.16 8.35 -3.34
CA THR A 51 -9.30 7.81 -1.97
C THR A 51 -9.59 6.30 -1.96
N PRO A 52 -10.53 5.75 -2.77
CA PRO A 52 -10.79 4.30 -2.78
C PRO A 52 -9.57 3.49 -3.23
N ILE A 53 -8.80 4.02 -4.20
CA ILE A 53 -7.60 3.37 -4.74
C ILE A 53 -6.50 3.35 -3.67
N ALA A 54 -6.31 4.45 -2.95
CA ALA A 54 -5.37 4.51 -1.82
C ALA A 54 -5.71 3.48 -0.73
N ILE A 55 -7.00 3.33 -0.40
CA ILE A 55 -7.48 2.32 0.56
C ILE A 55 -7.18 0.91 0.05
N VAL A 56 -7.42 0.62 -1.24
CA VAL A 56 -7.13 -0.71 -1.82
C VAL A 56 -5.64 -1.04 -1.73
N PHE A 57 -4.75 -0.10 -2.06
CA PHE A 57 -3.30 -0.33 -1.94
C PHE A 57 -2.85 -0.50 -0.50
N PHE A 58 -3.42 0.27 0.43
CA PHE A 58 -3.15 0.10 1.86
C PHE A 58 -3.56 -1.29 2.34
N LEU A 59 -4.79 -1.73 2.02
CA LEU A 59 -5.29 -3.05 2.38
C LEU A 59 -4.44 -4.16 1.74
N LEU A 60 -4.04 -4.02 0.48
CA LEU A 60 -3.14 -4.95 -0.19
C LEU A 60 -1.82 -5.11 0.58
N GLY A 61 -1.25 -3.99 1.04
CA GLY A 61 -0.06 -3.98 1.89
C GLY A 61 -0.26 -4.75 3.19
N VAL A 62 -1.34 -4.43 3.92
CA VAL A 62 -1.69 -5.08 5.19
C VAL A 62 -1.92 -6.59 5.01
N PHE A 63 -2.70 -7.01 4.02
CA PHE A 63 -2.92 -8.42 3.73
C PHE A 63 -1.64 -9.13 3.31
N GLY A 64 -0.78 -8.48 2.51
CA GLY A 64 0.53 -8.99 2.16
C GLY A 64 1.40 -9.27 3.39
N LEU A 65 1.43 -8.35 4.36
CA LEU A 65 2.13 -8.52 5.62
C LEU A 65 1.61 -9.72 6.42
N ILE A 66 0.28 -9.87 6.53
CA ILE A 66 -0.35 -10.99 7.24
C ILE A 66 0.04 -12.32 6.60
N ILE A 67 -0.05 -12.41 5.27
CA ILE A 67 0.31 -13.63 4.52
C ILE A 67 1.80 -13.94 4.68
N ALA A 68 2.67 -12.93 4.59
CA ALA A 68 4.11 -13.11 4.79
C ALA A 68 4.42 -13.62 6.20
N PHE A 69 3.75 -13.07 7.23
CA PHE A 69 3.91 -13.50 8.61
C PHE A 69 3.47 -14.96 8.82
N ILE A 70 2.33 -15.36 8.26
CA ILE A 70 1.86 -16.76 8.29
C ILE A 70 2.86 -17.68 7.58
N GLY A 71 3.33 -17.30 6.39
CA GLY A 71 4.34 -18.05 5.64
C GLY A 71 5.66 -18.19 6.40
N PHE A 72 6.05 -17.17 7.16
CA PHE A 72 7.23 -17.22 8.02
C PHE A 72 7.04 -18.20 9.18
N LEU A 73 5.93 -18.12 9.92
CA LEU A 73 5.64 -19.04 11.03
C LEU A 73 5.59 -20.50 10.57
N GLN A 74 5.00 -20.77 9.39
CA GLN A 74 4.97 -22.12 8.79
C GLN A 74 6.33 -22.62 8.31
N LYS A 75 7.32 -21.76 8.11
CA LYS A 75 8.69 -22.15 7.73
C LYS A 75 9.54 -22.51 8.96
N VAL A 76 9.28 -21.85 10.09
CA VAL A 76 10.01 -22.09 11.34
C VAL A 76 9.54 -23.37 12.04
N LYS A 77 8.29 -23.78 11.81
CA LYS A 77 7.71 -25.03 12.30
C LYS A 77 8.10 -26.22 11.42
#